data_AF-A0A8C3GEG9-F1
#
_entry.id   AF-A0A8C3GEG9-F1
#
_cell.length_a   1.000
_cell.length_b   1.000
_cell.length_c   1.000
_cell.angle_alpha   90.00
_cell.angle_beta   90.00
_cell.angle_gamma   90.00
#
_symmetry.space_group_name_H-M   'P 1'
#
loop_
_entity.id
_entity.type
_entity.pdbx_description
1 polymer ?
#
loop_
_entity_poly.entity_id
_entity_poly.type
_entity_poly.pdbx_seq_one_letter_code
_entity_poly.pdbx_strand_id
1 'polypeptide(L)'
;MVQDEHQSILLYVGAALLAFSLSSFFPSHKKRTQKYVFALFYTLKNLNHAGERWREVRGGLAAASQEKKRSNLRVVLLPGGIWKPKAAKIAPRRWKRKELLLGHRSPPARSGHRCVADNANLYVFGGYNPDYDESGGPENEDYPLFRELWRYNFATDTWHQMGTEGYMPRELASMSLVLHGNNLLVFGGTGIPFGESNGNDVHVCNVKYKRWALLSCRGKKPNRIYGQAMAIINGSLYVFGGTTGYIYSTDLHKLDLNTREWIQLKPNNMSCDMPEERYRHEIAHDGQRIYILGGGTSWTAYSLDKIHAYNLETNTWEEIATKPHEKVGFPAARRCHSCVQIKNDVFVCGGYNGEVILGDVWKLNLQTFQWVKLPAAMPEPVYFHCAAVTPAGCMYVHGGVVNIHENKRTGSLFKMWLVVPSLLELSWEKLLGYFPRLATLSRAQLLHLGLTQGLVERLK
;
A
#
# COMPACT_ATOMS: atom_id res chain seq x y z
N MET A 1 -17.04 28.62 4.92
CA MET A 1 -18.03 28.47 3.83
C MET A 1 -17.46 27.80 2.56
N VAL A 2 -16.46 26.90 2.66
CA VAL A 2 -15.94 26.13 1.49
C VAL A 2 -15.70 24.64 1.85
N GLN A 3 -16.30 24.15 2.94
CA GLN A 3 -16.10 22.76 3.41
C GLN A 3 -17.31 21.84 3.24
N ASP A 4 -18.52 22.37 2.99
CA ASP A 4 -19.74 21.55 2.91
C ASP A 4 -20.18 21.18 1.48
N GLU A 5 -19.68 21.83 0.43
CA GLU A 5 -20.08 21.48 -0.95
C GLU A 5 -19.47 20.16 -1.46
N HIS A 6 -18.35 19.73 -0.87
CA HIS A 6 -17.63 18.52 -1.30
C HIS A 6 -18.32 17.20 -0.88
N GLN A 7 -19.10 17.18 0.20
CA GLN A 7 -19.85 15.98 0.60
C GLN A 7 -21.11 15.77 -0.26
N SER A 8 -21.73 16.86 -0.72
CA SER A 8 -22.95 16.82 -1.51
C SER A 8 -22.74 16.15 -2.88
N ILE A 9 -21.65 16.49 -3.58
CA ILE A 9 -21.34 15.93 -4.92
C ILE A 9 -21.00 14.43 -4.86
N LEU A 10 -20.33 13.98 -3.81
CA LEU A 10 -20.04 12.55 -3.57
C LEU A 10 -21.33 11.73 -3.35
N LEU A 11 -22.33 12.32 -2.69
CA LEU A 11 -23.67 11.74 -2.56
C LEU A 11 -24.41 11.69 -3.90
N TYR A 12 -24.29 12.73 -4.74
CA TYR A 12 -24.92 12.76 -6.07
C TYR A 12 -24.37 11.69 -7.02
N VAL A 13 -23.04 11.53 -7.08
CA VAL A 13 -22.39 10.53 -7.95
C VAL A 13 -22.59 9.12 -7.40
N GLY A 14 -22.50 8.94 -6.08
CA GLY A 14 -22.77 7.67 -5.40
C GLY A 14 -24.22 7.21 -5.58
N ALA A 15 -25.20 8.11 -5.44
CA ALA A 15 -26.62 7.81 -5.67
C ALA A 15 -26.93 7.55 -7.14
N ALA A 16 -26.31 8.28 -8.07
CA ALA A 16 -26.46 8.03 -9.51
C ALA A 16 -25.91 6.66 -9.94
N LEU A 17 -24.77 6.24 -9.38
CA LEU A 17 -24.16 4.94 -9.65
C LEU A 17 -24.91 3.77 -8.98
N LEU A 18 -25.43 3.96 -7.75
CA LEU A 18 -26.32 2.98 -7.11
C LEU A 18 -27.65 2.83 -7.86
N ALA A 19 -28.23 3.94 -8.34
CA ALA A 19 -29.42 3.94 -9.16
C ALA A 19 -29.21 3.18 -10.49
N PHE A 20 -28.05 3.34 -11.12
CA PHE A 20 -27.69 2.62 -12.34
C PHE A 20 -27.47 1.12 -12.08
N SER A 21 -26.83 0.77 -10.96
CA SER A 21 -26.61 -0.62 -10.52
C SER A 21 -27.90 -1.36 -10.13
N LEU A 22 -28.91 -0.67 -9.60
CA LEU A 22 -30.20 -1.29 -9.26
C LEU A 22 -31.09 -1.48 -10.50
N SER A 23 -30.87 -0.69 -11.56
CA SER A 23 -31.63 -0.81 -12.82
C SER A 23 -31.24 -2.04 -13.66
N SER A 24 -30.05 -2.62 -13.42
CA SER A 24 -29.51 -3.77 -14.14
C SER A 24 -29.84 -5.13 -13.51
N PHE A 25 -30.28 -5.16 -12.24
CA PHE A 25 -30.64 -6.40 -11.53
C PHE A 25 -32.11 -6.83 -11.67
N PHE A 26 -33.01 -5.94 -12.11
CA PHE A 26 -34.44 -6.25 -12.28
C PHE A 26 -34.96 -5.76 -13.65
N PRO A 27 -34.84 -6.59 -14.71
CA PRO A 27 -35.19 -6.19 -16.08
C PRO A 27 -36.67 -5.85 -16.29
N SER A 28 -37.56 -6.36 -15.42
CA SER A 28 -39.02 -6.24 -15.57
C SER A 28 -39.64 -4.94 -15.01
N HIS A 29 -38.84 -4.02 -14.46
CA HIS A 29 -39.35 -2.81 -13.79
C HIS A 29 -38.74 -1.49 -14.28
N LYS A 30 -38.35 -1.41 -15.57
CA LYS A 30 -37.79 -0.20 -16.21
C LYS A 30 -38.56 1.10 -15.91
N LYS A 31 -39.90 1.10 -15.88
CA LYS A 31 -40.73 2.29 -15.62
C LYS A 31 -40.90 2.66 -14.13
N ARG A 32 -40.66 1.73 -13.19
CA ARG A 32 -40.76 2.01 -11.74
C ARG A 32 -39.44 2.53 -11.19
N THR A 33 -38.31 1.94 -11.60
CA THR A 33 -36.97 2.33 -11.13
C THR A 33 -36.59 3.74 -11.58
N GLN A 34 -36.93 4.14 -12.83
CA GLN A 34 -36.71 5.52 -13.32
C GLN A 34 -37.52 6.58 -12.54
N LYS A 35 -38.70 6.22 -12.01
CA LYS A 35 -39.54 7.14 -11.20
C LYS A 35 -38.97 7.41 -9.80
N TYR A 36 -38.28 6.44 -9.18
CA TYR A 36 -37.58 6.65 -7.90
C TYR A 36 -36.32 7.50 -8.07
N VAL A 37 -35.62 7.36 -9.19
CA VAL A 37 -34.44 8.17 -9.54
C VAL A 37 -34.82 9.64 -9.73
N PHE A 38 -35.93 9.93 -10.42
CA PHE A 38 -36.41 11.31 -10.60
C PHE A 38 -36.90 11.95 -9.29
N ALA A 39 -37.55 11.19 -8.42
CA ALA A 39 -37.96 11.69 -7.10
C ALA A 39 -36.75 12.02 -6.21
N LEU A 40 -35.68 11.21 -6.26
CA LEU A 40 -34.45 11.47 -5.49
C LEU A 40 -33.72 12.72 -6.00
N PHE A 41 -33.64 12.88 -7.34
CA PHE A 41 -33.08 14.07 -7.98
C PHE A 41 -33.89 15.35 -7.67
N TYR A 42 -35.23 15.29 -7.69
CA TYR A 42 -36.08 16.46 -7.44
C TYR A 42 -36.09 16.88 -5.96
N THR A 43 -36.04 15.92 -5.03
CA THR A 43 -36.01 16.21 -3.58
C THR A 43 -34.67 16.80 -3.14
N LEU A 44 -33.56 16.33 -3.72
CA LEU A 44 -32.21 16.82 -3.38
C LEU A 44 -31.87 18.17 -4.03
N LYS A 45 -32.43 18.48 -5.20
CA LYS A 45 -32.26 19.78 -5.87
C LYS A 45 -32.96 20.92 -5.11
N ASN A 46 -34.08 20.64 -4.44
CA ASN A 46 -34.82 21.64 -3.64
C ASN A 46 -34.27 21.82 -2.22
N LEU A 47 -33.47 20.87 -1.70
CA LEU A 47 -32.78 21.01 -0.41
C LEU A 47 -31.56 21.96 -0.49
N ASN A 48 -31.04 22.22 -1.70
CA ASN A 48 -29.93 23.15 -1.91
C ASN A 48 -30.33 24.64 -1.88
N HIS A 49 -31.64 24.95 -1.84
CA HIS A 49 -32.13 26.34 -1.78
C HIS A 49 -32.68 26.76 -0.40
N ALA A 50 -32.68 25.88 0.60
CA ALA A 50 -33.14 26.19 1.95
C ALA A 50 -32.00 26.00 2.95
N GLY A 51 -31.11 26.99 3.01
CA GLY A 51 -30.39 27.27 4.25
C GLY A 51 -31.42 27.69 5.30
N GLU A 52 -31.40 27.00 6.44
CA GLU A 52 -32.15 27.26 7.68
C GLU A 52 -33.44 26.45 7.96
N ARG A 53 -33.44 25.87 9.18
CA ARG A 53 -34.55 25.40 10.04
C ARG A 53 -35.41 24.21 9.58
N TRP A 54 -35.08 23.06 10.17
CA TRP A 54 -35.82 21.79 10.21
C TRP A 54 -37.25 21.81 10.83
N ARG A 55 -37.88 22.98 11.03
CA ARG A 55 -39.21 23.08 11.68
C ARG A 55 -40.37 23.49 10.78
N GLU A 56 -40.13 23.94 9.55
CA GLU A 56 -41.21 24.40 8.63
C GLU A 56 -41.56 23.42 7.50
N VAL A 57 -40.87 22.28 7.38
CA VAL A 57 -41.12 21.28 6.31
C VAL A 57 -42.50 20.58 6.44
N ARG A 58 -43.18 20.70 7.59
CA ARG A 58 -44.56 20.18 7.73
C ARG A 58 -45.62 21.07 7.07
N GLY A 59 -45.34 22.36 6.87
CA GLY A 59 -46.30 23.30 6.27
C GLY A 59 -46.34 23.24 4.74
N GLY A 60 -45.18 23.06 4.09
CA GLY A 60 -45.06 23.04 2.63
C GLY A 60 -45.64 21.78 1.94
N LEU A 61 -45.75 20.67 2.66
CA LEU A 61 -46.32 19.41 2.12
C LEU A 61 -47.86 19.41 2.04
N ALA A 62 -48.54 20.36 2.68
CA ALA A 62 -49.99 20.52 2.56
C ALA A 62 -50.39 21.31 1.30
N ALA A 63 -49.52 22.19 0.79
CA ALA A 63 -49.81 23.01 -0.40
C ALA A 63 -49.65 22.25 -1.73
N ALA A 64 -48.85 21.17 -1.76
CA ALA A 64 -48.70 20.31 -2.94
C ALA A 64 -49.90 19.35 -3.18
N SER A 65 -51.00 19.52 -2.44
CA SER A 65 -52.22 18.73 -2.56
C SER A 65 -53.25 19.29 -3.55
N GLN A 66 -53.07 20.49 -4.12
CA GLN A 66 -54.07 21.10 -5.00
C GLN A 66 -53.79 21.06 -6.51
N GLU A 67 -52.63 20.60 -6.97
CA GLU A 67 -52.39 20.36 -8.40
C GLU A 67 -52.33 18.87 -8.73
N LYS A 68 -53.50 18.20 -8.71
CA LYS A 68 -53.68 16.87 -9.28
C LYS A 68 -54.97 16.77 -10.10
N LYS A 69 -54.90 17.20 -11.36
CA LYS A 69 -55.74 16.63 -12.43
C LYS A 69 -54.91 16.45 -13.70
N ARG A 70 -54.18 15.34 -13.76
CA ARG A 70 -53.86 14.51 -14.96
C ARG A 70 -52.62 13.65 -14.70
N SER A 71 -52.80 12.53 -14.00
CA SER A 71 -52.07 11.28 -14.24
C SER A 71 -52.43 10.26 -13.16
N ASN A 72 -52.76 9.04 -13.61
CA ASN A 72 -53.10 7.89 -12.75
C ASN A 72 -51.88 7.40 -11.95
N LEU A 73 -51.56 8.06 -10.84
CA LEU A 73 -50.56 7.61 -9.86
C LEU A 73 -51.23 7.24 -8.52
N ARG A 74 -51.37 5.93 -8.26
CA ARG A 74 -51.51 5.41 -6.89
C ARG A 74 -50.11 5.35 -6.26
N VAL A 75 -49.85 6.25 -5.32
CA VAL A 75 -48.68 6.19 -4.43
C VAL A 75 -49.07 5.28 -3.26
N VAL A 76 -48.51 4.07 -3.21
CA VAL A 76 -48.61 3.22 -2.02
C VAL A 76 -47.43 3.59 -1.13
N LEU A 77 -47.70 4.32 -0.06
CA LEU A 77 -46.75 4.57 1.04
C LEU A 77 -46.62 3.27 1.83
N LEU A 78 -45.43 2.64 1.82
CA LEU A 78 -45.13 1.57 2.77
C LEU A 78 -44.86 2.19 4.16
N PRO A 79 -45.39 1.62 5.25
CA PRO A 79 -45.28 2.23 6.57
C PRO A 79 -43.88 2.07 7.15
N GLY A 80 -43.28 3.20 7.56
CA GLY A 80 -42.59 3.38 8.84
C GLY A 80 -41.49 2.41 9.30
N GLY A 81 -40.86 1.62 8.42
CA GLY A 81 -39.75 0.74 8.82
C GLY A 81 -38.43 1.50 8.94
N ILE A 82 -37.96 1.72 10.17
CA ILE A 82 -36.59 2.17 10.45
C ILE A 82 -35.62 1.16 9.80
N TRP A 83 -34.98 1.56 8.69
CA TRP A 83 -33.87 0.81 8.12
C TRP A 83 -32.69 0.88 9.09
N LYS A 84 -32.56 -0.13 9.96
CA LYS A 84 -31.27 -0.41 10.59
C LYS A 84 -30.37 -1.01 9.50
N PRO A 85 -29.26 -0.35 9.09
CA PRO A 85 -28.33 -0.98 8.17
C PRO A 85 -27.84 -2.27 8.84
N LYS A 86 -28.23 -3.43 8.29
CA LYS A 86 -27.57 -4.69 8.64
C LYS A 86 -26.09 -4.47 8.34
N ALA A 87 -25.23 -4.68 9.33
CA ALA A 87 -23.79 -4.56 9.18
C ALA A 87 -23.40 -5.29 7.88
N ALA A 88 -22.93 -4.53 6.89
CA ALA A 88 -22.49 -5.11 5.64
C ALA A 88 -21.39 -6.12 6.01
N LYS A 89 -21.69 -7.43 5.84
CA LYS A 89 -20.70 -8.47 6.08
C LYS A 89 -19.49 -8.13 5.20
N ILE A 90 -18.35 -7.87 5.84
CA ILE A 90 -17.09 -7.64 5.15
C ILE A 90 -16.90 -8.84 4.23
N ALA A 91 -16.84 -8.61 2.92
CA ALA A 91 -16.49 -9.67 1.99
C ALA A 91 -15.18 -10.29 2.47
N PRO A 92 -15.04 -11.63 2.49
CA PRO A 92 -13.84 -12.28 2.99
C PRO A 92 -12.61 -11.67 2.32
N ARG A 93 -11.55 -11.44 3.10
CA ARG A 93 -10.26 -10.95 2.60
C ARG A 93 -9.78 -11.95 1.56
N ARG A 94 -9.81 -11.56 0.29
CA ARG A 94 -9.47 -12.41 -0.85
C ARG A 94 -8.38 -11.75 -1.66
N TRP A 95 -7.37 -12.54 -1.96
CA TRP A 95 -6.37 -12.18 -2.93
C TRP A 95 -6.99 -12.12 -4.33
N LYS A 96 -6.61 -11.10 -5.08
CA LYS A 96 -6.91 -10.97 -6.50
C LYS A 96 -5.60 -10.84 -7.25
N ARG A 97 -5.37 -11.72 -8.23
CA ARG A 97 -4.29 -11.56 -9.18
C ARG A 97 -4.59 -10.37 -10.09
N LYS A 98 -3.56 -9.60 -10.41
CA LYS A 98 -3.61 -8.56 -11.42
C LYS A 98 -3.01 -9.12 -12.69
N GLU A 99 -3.86 -9.28 -13.69
CA GLU A 99 -3.48 -9.82 -14.98
C GLU A 99 -2.77 -8.75 -15.81
N LEU A 100 -1.81 -9.18 -16.62
CA LEU A 100 -1.28 -8.32 -17.66
C LEU A 100 -2.34 -8.08 -18.73
N LEU A 101 -2.60 -6.82 -19.05
CA LEU A 101 -3.38 -6.48 -20.23
C LEU A 101 -2.57 -6.82 -21.48
N LEU A 102 -3.23 -7.42 -22.47
CA LEU A 102 -2.61 -7.83 -23.73
C LEU A 102 -1.84 -6.65 -24.36
N GLY A 103 -0.61 -6.88 -24.80
CA GLY A 103 0.25 -5.87 -25.43
C GLY A 103 0.91 -4.85 -24.48
N HIS A 104 0.66 -4.93 -23.16
CA HIS A 104 1.36 -4.09 -22.18
C HIS A 104 2.56 -4.83 -21.59
N ARG A 105 3.67 -4.12 -21.39
CA ARG A 105 4.84 -4.66 -20.69
C ARG A 105 4.65 -4.56 -19.18
N SER A 106 5.16 -5.55 -18.43
CA SER A 106 5.27 -5.53 -16.96
C SER A 106 6.74 -5.63 -16.55
N PRO A 107 7.08 -5.30 -15.29
CA PRO A 107 8.38 -5.67 -14.75
C PRO A 107 8.61 -7.19 -14.89
N PRO A 108 9.80 -7.60 -15.33
CA PRO A 108 10.24 -8.99 -15.26
C PRO A 108 10.16 -9.59 -13.86
N ALA A 109 10.09 -10.92 -13.81
CA ALA A 109 10.19 -11.68 -12.56
C ALA A 109 11.48 -11.32 -11.82
N ARG A 110 11.37 -11.03 -10.52
CA ARG A 110 12.49 -10.46 -9.75
C ARG A 110 12.35 -10.71 -8.26
N SER A 111 13.49 -10.81 -7.58
CA SER A 111 13.58 -10.91 -6.12
C SER A 111 14.45 -9.80 -5.54
N GLY A 112 14.26 -9.48 -4.26
CA GLY A 112 15.09 -8.52 -3.55
C GLY A 112 14.88 -7.07 -4.02
N HIS A 113 13.86 -6.81 -4.83
CA HIS A 113 13.39 -5.48 -5.21
C HIS A 113 12.62 -4.83 -4.06
N ARG A 114 12.32 -3.54 -4.20
CA ARG A 114 11.40 -2.84 -3.27
C ARG A 114 10.28 -2.16 -4.03
N CYS A 115 9.22 -1.88 -3.29
CA CYS A 115 7.99 -1.34 -3.80
C CYS A 115 7.33 -0.44 -2.76
N VAL A 116 6.69 0.62 -3.21
CA VAL A 116 5.96 1.57 -2.35
C VAL A 116 4.73 2.06 -3.11
N ALA A 117 3.68 2.42 -2.39
CA ALA A 117 2.42 2.86 -2.98
C ALA A 117 2.05 4.27 -2.51
N ASP A 118 1.54 5.07 -3.43
CA ASP A 118 0.78 6.28 -3.10
C ASP A 118 -0.73 6.00 -3.25
N ASN A 119 -1.54 7.04 -3.44
CA ASN A 119 -2.99 6.91 -3.63
C ASN A 119 -3.42 6.45 -5.03
N ALA A 120 -2.53 6.53 -6.02
CA ALA A 120 -2.80 6.32 -7.43
C ALA A 120 -1.96 5.19 -8.04
N ASN A 121 -0.75 4.97 -7.53
CA ASN A 121 0.27 4.14 -8.15
C ASN A 121 1.02 3.27 -7.13
N LEU A 122 1.46 2.12 -7.62
CA LEU A 122 2.51 1.31 -7.03
C LEU A 122 3.79 1.56 -7.83
N TYR A 123 4.89 1.82 -7.13
CA TYR A 123 6.23 1.92 -7.71
C TYR A 123 7.01 0.66 -7.37
N VAL A 124 7.74 0.10 -8.34
CA VAL A 124 8.62 -1.07 -8.16
C VAL A 124 9.99 -0.70 -8.70
N PHE A 125 11.03 -0.92 -7.88
CA PHE A 125 12.39 -0.51 -8.19
C PHE A 125 13.42 -1.57 -7.76
N GLY A 126 14.44 -1.75 -8.60
CA GLY A 126 15.52 -2.69 -8.35
C GLY A 126 15.10 -4.14 -8.51
N GLY A 127 15.90 -5.00 -7.90
CA GLY A 127 15.76 -6.45 -7.90
C GLY A 127 16.85 -7.14 -8.69
N TYR A 128 16.82 -8.46 -8.59
CA TYR A 128 17.76 -9.38 -9.19
C TYR A 128 17.00 -10.55 -9.83
N ASN A 129 17.45 -10.97 -11.01
CA ASN A 129 17.08 -12.24 -11.63
C ASN A 129 18.18 -12.70 -12.61
N PRO A 130 18.95 -13.75 -12.28
CA PRO A 130 19.98 -14.29 -13.16
C PRO A 130 19.38 -15.10 -14.31
N ASP A 131 18.15 -15.58 -14.18
CA ASP A 131 17.50 -16.44 -15.18
C ASP A 131 16.71 -15.62 -16.22
N TYR A 132 16.98 -14.31 -16.32
CA TYR A 132 16.26 -13.39 -17.21
C TYR A 132 17.06 -13.04 -18.46
N ASP A 133 16.97 -13.91 -19.46
CA ASP A 133 17.76 -13.84 -20.70
C ASP A 133 17.42 -12.61 -21.57
N GLU A 134 16.17 -12.13 -21.55
CA GLU A 134 15.71 -10.99 -22.38
C GLU A 134 16.36 -9.64 -22.01
N SER A 135 17.11 -9.58 -20.91
CA SER A 135 17.89 -8.39 -20.55
C SER A 135 19.20 -8.25 -21.30
N GLY A 136 19.54 -9.16 -22.22
CA GLY A 136 20.82 -9.13 -22.95
C GLY A 136 21.93 -9.94 -22.27
N GLY A 137 21.60 -10.68 -21.21
CA GLY A 137 22.53 -11.55 -20.51
C GLY A 137 23.76 -10.82 -19.97
N PRO A 138 24.91 -11.50 -19.83
CA PRO A 138 26.15 -10.93 -19.29
C PRO A 138 26.71 -9.72 -20.05
N GLU A 139 26.27 -9.45 -21.28
CA GLU A 139 26.70 -8.28 -22.07
C GLU A 139 26.01 -6.98 -21.62
N ASN A 140 24.88 -7.07 -20.93
CA ASN A 140 24.25 -5.92 -20.30
C ASN A 140 24.94 -5.61 -18.97
N GLU A 141 25.54 -4.40 -18.85
CA GLU A 141 26.23 -3.97 -17.63
C GLU A 141 25.36 -3.99 -16.37
N ASP A 142 24.05 -3.85 -16.52
CA ASP A 142 23.12 -3.88 -15.39
C ASP A 142 22.69 -5.33 -15.06
N TYR A 143 22.87 -6.30 -15.96
CA TYR A 143 22.51 -7.70 -15.69
C TYR A 143 23.39 -8.28 -14.57
N PRO A 144 22.84 -9.12 -13.66
CA PRO A 144 21.44 -9.59 -13.56
C PRO A 144 20.54 -8.73 -12.63
N LEU A 145 20.88 -7.45 -12.46
CA LEU A 145 20.12 -6.48 -11.67
C LEU A 145 19.17 -5.66 -12.55
N PHE A 146 18.10 -5.15 -11.94
CA PHE A 146 17.11 -4.34 -12.66
C PHE A 146 17.23 -2.86 -12.36
N ARG A 147 17.89 -2.12 -13.26
CA ARG A 147 18.11 -0.68 -13.14
C ARG A 147 17.01 0.15 -13.81
N GLU A 148 15.79 -0.04 -13.31
CA GLU A 148 14.58 0.53 -13.91
C GLU A 148 13.50 0.79 -12.86
N LEU A 149 12.72 1.85 -13.07
CA LEU A 149 11.59 2.21 -12.23
C LEU A 149 10.28 1.87 -12.95
N TRP A 150 9.48 0.99 -12.36
CA TRP A 150 8.16 0.64 -12.86
C TRP A 150 7.07 1.32 -12.04
N ARG A 151 6.01 1.75 -12.72
CA ARG A 151 4.79 2.32 -12.12
C ARG A 151 3.58 1.53 -12.58
N TYR A 152 2.83 0.97 -11.64
CA TYR A 152 1.54 0.37 -11.88
C TYR A 152 0.43 1.32 -11.40
N ASN A 153 -0.43 1.76 -12.32
CA ASN A 153 -1.53 2.66 -11.99
C ASN A 153 -2.77 1.85 -11.59
N PHE A 154 -3.31 2.15 -10.40
CA PHE A 154 -4.43 1.39 -9.83
C PHE A 154 -5.75 1.60 -10.57
N ALA A 155 -5.93 2.77 -11.20
CA ALA A 155 -7.16 3.12 -11.87
C ALA A 155 -7.24 2.50 -13.28
N THR A 156 -6.12 2.46 -14.00
CA THR A 156 -6.04 1.91 -15.35
C THR A 156 -5.65 0.43 -15.40
N ASP A 157 -5.20 -0.14 -14.28
CA ASP A 157 -4.72 -1.53 -14.22
C ASP A 157 -3.54 -1.80 -15.16
N THR A 158 -2.65 -0.81 -15.33
CA THR A 158 -1.55 -0.88 -16.30
C THR A 158 -0.19 -0.56 -15.69
N TRP A 159 0.80 -1.33 -16.11
CA TRP A 159 2.21 -1.08 -15.86
C TRP A 159 2.79 -0.09 -16.88
N HIS A 160 3.72 0.74 -16.41
CA HIS A 160 4.51 1.65 -17.21
C HIS A 160 5.94 1.65 -16.70
N GLN A 161 6.90 1.36 -17.56
CA GLN A 161 8.30 1.61 -17.27
C GLN A 161 8.54 3.12 -17.36
N MET A 162 9.01 3.72 -16.28
CA MET A 162 9.29 5.14 -16.21
C MET A 162 10.68 5.41 -16.76
N GLY A 163 10.77 6.15 -17.87
CA GLY A 163 12.02 6.78 -18.29
C GLY A 163 12.43 7.80 -17.25
N THR A 164 13.54 7.55 -16.56
CA THR A 164 14.09 8.44 -15.54
C THR A 164 15.54 8.80 -15.83
N GLU A 165 15.94 10.00 -15.45
CA GLU A 165 17.29 10.53 -15.69
C GLU A 165 18.05 10.75 -14.38
N GLY A 166 19.36 10.96 -14.48
CA GLY A 166 20.21 11.37 -13.35
C GLY A 166 20.88 10.20 -12.61
N TYR A 167 21.16 10.42 -11.32
CA TYR A 167 22.03 9.55 -10.52
C TYR A 167 21.29 8.36 -9.90
N MET A 168 20.85 7.42 -10.73
CA MET A 168 20.21 6.18 -10.28
C MET A 168 21.25 5.24 -9.61
N PRO A 169 20.94 4.58 -8.48
CA PRO A 169 21.86 3.66 -7.80
C PRO A 169 22.24 2.44 -8.66
N ARG A 170 23.32 1.75 -8.28
CA ARG A 170 23.80 0.51 -8.93
C ARG A 170 23.60 -0.73 -8.05
N GLU A 171 23.53 -0.55 -6.74
CA GLU A 171 23.40 -1.63 -5.75
C GLU A 171 21.93 -2.01 -5.55
N LEU A 172 21.35 -2.62 -6.59
CA LEU A 172 19.91 -2.73 -6.82
C LEU A 172 19.27 -3.99 -6.24
N ALA A 173 20.03 -4.89 -5.63
CA ALA A 173 19.46 -5.96 -4.85
C ALA A 173 19.42 -5.55 -3.39
N SER A 174 18.28 -5.83 -2.73
CA SER A 174 18.23 -5.86 -1.26
C SER A 174 18.41 -4.51 -0.58
N MET A 175 18.19 -3.42 -1.31
CA MET A 175 18.12 -2.08 -0.77
C MET A 175 16.87 -1.86 0.08
N SER A 176 16.83 -0.71 0.74
CA SER A 176 15.64 -0.16 1.36
C SER A 176 15.07 0.97 0.51
N LEU A 177 13.74 1.10 0.50
CA LEU A 177 13.01 2.13 -0.25
C LEU A 177 11.84 2.62 0.59
N VAL A 178 11.68 3.94 0.68
CA VAL A 178 10.51 4.60 1.28
C VAL A 178 10.00 5.71 0.37
N LEU A 179 8.72 6.05 0.48
CA LEU A 179 8.12 7.18 -0.22
C LEU A 179 7.87 8.34 0.76
N HIS A 180 8.34 9.54 0.41
CA HIS A 180 8.08 10.77 1.14
C HIS A 180 7.59 11.86 0.19
N GLY A 181 6.28 12.16 0.24
CA GLY A 181 5.65 13.01 -0.76
C GLY A 181 5.79 12.39 -2.15
N ASN A 182 6.44 13.11 -3.08
CA ASN A 182 6.74 12.61 -4.43
C ASN A 182 8.17 12.05 -4.58
N ASN A 183 8.88 11.85 -3.47
CA ASN A 183 10.28 11.45 -3.49
C ASN A 183 10.42 10.00 -3.00
N LEU A 184 10.96 9.13 -3.85
CA LEU A 184 11.45 7.81 -3.49
C LEU A 184 12.84 7.97 -2.89
N LEU A 185 13.03 7.57 -1.64
CA LEU A 185 14.34 7.55 -0.98
C LEU A 185 14.84 6.11 -0.95
N VAL A 186 15.97 5.85 -1.61
CA VAL A 186 16.64 4.55 -1.68
C VAL A 186 17.94 4.62 -0.90
N PHE A 187 18.20 3.60 -0.08
CA PHE A 187 19.42 3.48 0.71
C PHE A 187 19.94 2.05 0.72
N GLY A 188 21.25 1.91 0.70
CA GLY A 188 21.98 0.64 0.79
C GLY A 188 21.71 -0.27 -0.39
N GLY A 189 21.80 -1.58 -0.16
CA GLY A 189 21.68 -2.59 -1.20
C GLY A 189 23.05 -3.09 -1.63
N THR A 190 23.03 -4.09 -2.51
CA THR A 190 24.23 -4.78 -2.98
C THR A 190 24.20 -4.97 -4.50
N GLY A 191 25.39 -4.93 -5.10
CA GLY A 191 25.67 -5.34 -6.47
C GLY A 191 25.89 -6.85 -6.58
N ILE A 192 26.46 -7.28 -7.70
CA ILE A 192 26.90 -8.67 -7.94
C ILE A 192 28.42 -8.67 -8.11
N PRO A 193 29.15 -9.61 -7.49
CA PRO A 193 28.70 -10.60 -6.49
C PRO A 193 28.15 -9.98 -5.20
N PHE A 194 27.21 -10.68 -4.54
CA PHE A 194 26.55 -10.17 -3.34
C PHE A 194 27.52 -9.98 -2.18
N GLY A 195 27.49 -8.78 -1.57
CA GLY A 195 28.36 -8.41 -0.45
C GLY A 195 29.69 -7.76 -0.86
N GLU A 196 30.10 -7.84 -2.13
CA GLU A 196 31.35 -7.24 -2.60
C GLU A 196 31.21 -5.74 -2.90
N SER A 197 30.09 -5.36 -3.51
CA SER A 197 29.75 -3.95 -3.77
C SER A 197 28.47 -3.60 -3.04
N ASN A 198 28.57 -2.80 -1.97
CA ASN A 198 27.43 -2.38 -1.17
C ASN A 198 27.30 -0.85 -1.17
N GLY A 199 26.06 -0.37 -1.16
CA GLY A 199 25.73 1.05 -1.11
C GLY A 199 25.66 1.58 0.32
N ASN A 200 25.94 2.86 0.51
CA ASN A 200 25.58 3.62 1.72
C ASN A 200 25.22 5.08 1.41
N ASP A 201 24.90 5.35 0.14
CA ASP A 201 24.41 6.64 -0.31
C ASP A 201 22.89 6.67 -0.31
N VAL A 202 22.33 7.87 -0.16
CA VAL A 202 20.89 8.11 -0.23
C VAL A 202 20.58 8.64 -1.62
N HIS A 203 19.89 7.84 -2.42
CA HIS A 203 19.40 8.25 -3.73
C HIS A 203 17.95 8.69 -3.63
N VAL A 204 17.62 9.79 -4.29
CA VAL A 204 16.27 10.37 -4.28
C VAL A 204 15.75 10.44 -5.71
N CYS A 205 14.63 9.76 -5.99
CA CYS A 205 13.90 9.93 -7.24
C CYS A 205 12.65 10.76 -7.00
N ASN A 206 12.53 11.92 -7.63
CA ASN A 206 11.25 12.59 -7.68
C ASN A 206 10.39 11.99 -8.79
N VAL A 207 9.29 11.31 -8.45
CA VAL A 207 8.47 10.58 -9.44
C VAL A 207 7.69 11.49 -10.39
N LYS A 208 7.47 12.76 -10.00
CA LYS A 208 6.81 13.76 -10.85
C LYS A 208 7.76 14.30 -11.91
N TYR A 209 9.00 14.60 -11.52
CA TYR A 209 10.05 15.08 -12.42
C TYR A 209 10.85 13.97 -13.11
N LYS A 210 10.64 12.71 -12.70
CA LYS A 210 11.32 11.51 -13.22
C LYS A 210 12.85 11.63 -13.16
N ARG A 211 13.37 12.23 -12.09
CA ARG A 211 14.80 12.53 -11.96
C ARG A 211 15.36 12.00 -10.65
N TRP A 212 16.47 11.28 -10.77
CA TRP A 212 17.30 10.81 -9.67
C TRP A 212 18.38 11.82 -9.33
N ALA A 213 18.59 12.01 -8.03
CA ALA A 213 19.68 12.79 -7.48
C ALA A 213 20.32 12.05 -6.31
N LEU A 214 21.61 12.29 -6.12
CA LEU A 214 22.31 11.90 -4.91
C LEU A 214 22.00 12.94 -3.81
N LEU A 215 21.46 12.50 -2.68
CA LEU A 215 21.27 13.38 -1.53
C LEU A 215 22.62 13.54 -0.82
N SER A 216 23.22 14.72 -0.97
CA SER A 216 24.43 15.07 -0.22
C SER A 216 24.11 15.12 1.28
N CYS A 217 24.63 14.14 2.02
CA CYS A 217 24.46 14.00 3.46
C CYS A 217 25.82 14.12 4.15
N ARG A 218 25.85 14.79 5.30
CA ARG A 218 27.03 14.88 6.18
C ARG A 218 26.86 13.99 7.41
N GLY A 219 27.85 14.00 8.30
CA GLY A 219 27.80 13.26 9.56
C GLY A 219 28.24 11.79 9.40
N LYS A 220 27.96 10.97 10.41
CA LYS A 220 28.41 9.58 10.47
C LYS A 220 27.46 8.67 9.69
N LYS A 221 27.74 8.49 8.40
CA LYS A 221 26.98 7.58 7.52
C LYS A 221 27.05 6.14 8.03
N PRO A 222 25.99 5.34 7.79
CA PRO A 222 26.06 3.90 8.02
C PRO A 222 27.14 3.25 7.13
N ASN A 223 27.61 2.08 7.56
CA ASN A 223 28.46 1.23 6.74
C ASN A 223 27.75 0.83 5.44
N ARG A 224 28.53 0.40 4.45
CA ARG A 224 28.02 -0.14 3.19
C ARG A 224 27.37 -1.50 3.43
N ILE A 225 26.04 -1.54 3.41
CA ILE A 225 25.24 -2.70 3.84
C ILE A 225 24.06 -2.95 2.91
N TYR A 226 23.53 -4.17 2.98
CA TYR A 226 22.28 -4.57 2.35
C TYR A 226 21.39 -5.39 3.30
N GLY A 227 20.10 -5.51 2.95
CA GLY A 227 19.13 -6.25 3.76
C GLY A 227 18.74 -5.56 5.07
N GLN A 228 19.07 -4.29 5.23
CA GLN A 228 18.57 -3.41 6.29
C GLN A 228 17.09 -3.08 6.08
N ALA A 229 16.46 -2.56 7.14
CA ALA A 229 15.11 -2.00 7.10
C ALA A 229 15.14 -0.49 7.36
N MET A 230 14.12 0.22 6.84
CA MET A 230 14.12 1.68 6.81
C MET A 230 12.70 2.27 6.92
N ALA A 231 12.56 3.35 7.67
CA ALA A 231 11.29 4.05 7.87
C ALA A 231 11.51 5.54 8.10
N ILE A 232 10.51 6.35 7.77
CA ILE A 232 10.51 7.78 8.08
C ILE A 232 9.60 8.02 9.27
N ILE A 233 10.17 8.60 10.33
CA ILE A 233 9.48 8.88 11.59
C ILE A 233 9.83 10.31 12.00
N ASN A 234 8.80 11.13 12.22
CA ASN A 234 8.94 12.52 12.68
C ASN A 234 9.96 13.34 11.86
N GLY A 235 9.92 13.22 10.53
CA GLY A 235 10.81 13.95 9.62
C GLY A 235 12.25 13.42 9.52
N SER A 236 12.55 12.29 10.16
CA SER A 236 13.87 11.64 10.09
C SER A 236 13.76 10.25 9.49
N LEU A 237 14.76 9.86 8.71
CA LEU A 237 14.91 8.52 8.15
C LEU A 237 15.72 7.67 9.12
N TYR A 238 15.16 6.54 9.56
CA TYR A 238 15.83 5.58 10.42
C TYR A 238 16.20 4.34 9.61
N VAL A 239 17.43 3.85 9.80
CA VAL A 239 17.96 2.64 9.17
C VAL A 239 18.52 1.74 10.25
N PHE A 240 18.05 0.49 10.27
CA PHE A 240 18.46 -0.49 11.27
C PHE A 240 18.98 -1.78 10.64
N GLY A 241 20.05 -2.31 11.23
CA GLY A 241 20.62 -3.62 10.92
C GLY A 241 21.09 -3.77 9.48
N GLY A 242 21.06 -5.00 8.97
CA GLY A 242 21.60 -5.35 7.65
C GLY A 242 22.92 -6.09 7.76
N THR A 243 23.58 -6.31 6.62
CA THR A 243 24.85 -7.03 6.56
C THR A 243 25.80 -6.44 5.53
N THR A 244 27.09 -6.59 5.77
CA THR A 244 28.14 -6.36 4.76
C THR A 244 28.31 -7.55 3.82
N GLY A 245 27.65 -8.69 4.08
CA GLY A 245 27.89 -9.99 3.44
C GLY A 245 28.64 -10.96 4.35
N TYR A 246 29.44 -10.44 5.27
CA TYR A 246 30.24 -11.22 6.23
C TYR A 246 29.80 -10.98 7.67
N ILE A 247 29.43 -9.75 7.99
CA ILE A 247 29.08 -9.32 9.35
C ILE A 247 27.65 -8.80 9.34
N TYR A 248 26.86 -9.20 10.33
CA TYR A 248 25.52 -8.68 10.58
C TYR A 248 25.62 -7.49 11.54
N SER A 249 24.82 -6.45 11.33
CA SER A 249 24.84 -5.23 12.14
C SER A 249 23.62 -5.13 13.06
N THR A 250 23.81 -4.47 14.20
CA THR A 250 22.77 -3.99 15.12
C THR A 250 22.69 -2.46 15.13
N ASP A 251 23.42 -1.79 14.23
CA ASP A 251 23.51 -0.34 14.24
C ASP A 251 22.17 0.30 13.86
N LEU A 252 21.79 1.32 14.63
CA LEU A 252 20.67 2.19 14.31
C LEU A 252 21.22 3.56 13.91
N HIS A 253 20.90 4.00 12.70
CA HIS A 253 21.27 5.31 12.19
C HIS A 253 20.04 6.15 11.90
N LYS A 254 20.15 7.44 12.18
CA LYS A 254 19.14 8.45 11.89
C LYS A 254 19.71 9.48 10.93
N LEU A 255 19.00 9.75 9.84
CA LEU A 255 19.24 10.90 8.97
C LEU A 255 18.11 11.90 9.18
N ASP A 256 18.45 13.09 9.69
CA ASP A 256 17.52 14.20 9.71
C ASP A 256 17.36 14.74 8.29
N LEU A 257 16.13 14.72 7.75
CA LEU A 257 15.88 15.06 6.34
C LEU A 257 15.92 16.57 6.06
N ASN A 258 15.82 17.41 7.08
CA ASN A 258 15.91 18.87 6.94
C ASN A 258 17.37 19.31 6.88
N THR A 259 18.15 18.84 7.84
CA THR A 259 19.57 19.19 7.97
C THR A 259 20.47 18.34 7.06
N ARG A 260 20.00 17.16 6.63
CA ARG A 260 20.75 16.15 5.86
C ARG A 260 22.00 15.65 6.60
N GLU A 261 21.84 15.42 7.90
CA GLU A 261 22.90 14.94 8.78
C GLU A 261 22.61 13.55 9.32
N TRP A 262 23.57 12.66 9.13
CA TRP A 262 23.57 11.32 9.68
C TRP A 262 24.14 11.29 11.10
N ILE A 263 23.42 10.61 11.98
CA ILE A 263 23.80 10.35 13.36
C ILE A 263 23.66 8.85 13.60
N GLN A 264 24.73 8.20 14.06
CA GLN A 264 24.63 6.86 14.64
C GLN A 264 24.07 6.99 16.05
N LEU A 265 22.91 6.39 16.30
CA LEU A 265 22.33 6.35 17.62
C LEU A 265 23.10 5.34 18.45
N LYS A 266 23.57 5.77 19.62
CA LYS A 266 24.22 4.92 20.61
C LYS A 266 23.22 4.69 21.73
N PRO A 267 22.59 3.50 21.81
CA PRO A 267 21.59 3.24 22.83
C PRO A 267 22.19 3.31 24.23
N ASN A 268 21.39 3.72 25.22
CA ASN A 268 21.81 3.79 26.63
C ASN A 268 21.78 2.42 27.34
N ASN A 269 21.59 1.33 26.58
CA ASN A 269 21.50 -0.04 27.08
C ASN A 269 22.84 -0.62 27.53
N MET A 270 22.78 -1.62 28.39
CA MET A 270 23.88 -2.56 28.57
C MET A 270 24.00 -3.45 27.33
N SER A 271 25.19 -4.00 27.08
CA SER A 271 25.44 -4.83 25.88
C SER A 271 24.53 -6.06 25.79
N CYS A 272 24.08 -6.61 26.93
CA CYS A 272 23.16 -7.75 26.98
C CYS A 272 21.72 -7.43 26.57
N ASP A 273 21.33 -6.16 26.52
CA ASP A 273 19.97 -5.74 26.20
C ASP A 273 19.82 -5.28 24.73
N MET A 274 20.89 -5.43 23.95
CA MET A 274 20.90 -5.07 22.54
C MET A 274 20.22 -6.15 21.70
N PRO A 275 19.49 -5.78 20.64
CA PRO A 275 18.91 -6.76 19.72
C PRO A 275 19.98 -7.61 19.06
N GLU A 276 19.65 -8.86 18.75
CA GLU A 276 20.58 -9.68 17.96
C GLU A 276 20.78 -9.08 16.57
N GLU A 277 22.02 -9.18 16.08
CA GLU A 277 22.41 -8.87 14.72
C GLU A 277 21.56 -9.61 13.69
N ARG A 278 21.12 -8.88 12.64
CA ARG A 278 20.19 -9.43 11.66
C ARG A 278 20.15 -8.67 10.35
N TYR A 279 19.72 -9.37 9.31
CA TYR A 279 19.26 -8.82 8.03
C TYR A 279 17.89 -9.38 7.65
N ARG A 280 17.25 -8.80 6.63
CA ARG A 280 15.95 -9.25 6.07
C ARG A 280 14.82 -9.33 7.09
N HIS A 281 14.92 -8.47 8.10
CA HIS A 281 13.83 -8.08 8.98
C HIS A 281 13.07 -6.92 8.34
N GLU A 282 11.94 -6.60 8.91
CA GLU A 282 11.15 -5.43 8.56
C GLU A 282 10.94 -4.56 9.81
N ILE A 283 10.58 -3.29 9.62
CA ILE A 283 10.30 -2.38 10.74
C ILE A 283 8.92 -1.76 10.67
N ALA A 284 8.36 -1.52 11.85
CA ALA A 284 7.13 -0.77 12.06
C ALA A 284 7.37 0.27 13.16
N HIS A 285 6.47 1.24 13.33
CA HIS A 285 6.62 2.26 14.38
C HIS A 285 5.29 2.84 14.83
N ASP A 286 5.19 3.27 16.08
CA ASP A 286 4.02 4.04 16.58
C ASP A 286 4.30 5.54 16.70
N GLY A 287 5.49 5.98 16.26
CA GLY A 287 5.97 7.35 16.36
C GLY A 287 6.80 7.64 17.61
N GLN A 288 6.73 6.76 18.62
CA GLN A 288 7.56 6.79 19.83
C GLN A 288 8.59 5.65 19.83
N ARG A 289 8.22 4.49 19.30
CA ARG A 289 9.07 3.30 19.21
C ARG A 289 9.24 2.82 17.77
N ILE A 290 10.41 2.24 17.48
CA ILE A 290 10.69 1.46 16.27
C ILE A 290 10.68 -0.02 16.62
N TYR A 291 9.80 -0.80 16.01
CA TYR A 291 9.65 -2.24 16.25
C TYR A 291 10.36 -3.03 15.17
N ILE A 292 11.17 -4.02 15.57
CA ILE A 292 11.91 -4.90 14.67
C ILE A 292 11.18 -6.22 14.53
N LEU A 293 10.80 -6.59 13.31
CA LEU A 293 9.98 -7.77 13.03
C LEU A 293 10.79 -8.81 12.24
N GLY A 294 11.05 -9.94 12.90
CA GLY A 294 11.68 -11.13 12.32
C GLY A 294 13.11 -10.87 11.84
N GLY A 295 13.42 -11.41 10.65
CA GLY A 295 14.77 -11.47 10.12
C GLY A 295 15.60 -12.56 10.79
N GLY A 296 16.92 -12.47 10.62
CA GLY A 296 17.86 -13.40 11.24
C GLY A 296 19.24 -13.31 10.61
N THR A 297 19.93 -14.44 10.56
CA THR A 297 21.18 -14.62 9.82
C THR A 297 20.93 -15.45 8.56
N SER A 298 21.98 -15.80 7.82
CA SER A 298 21.84 -16.67 6.64
C SER A 298 21.36 -18.07 7.01
N TRP A 299 21.66 -18.56 8.21
CA TRP A 299 21.22 -19.86 8.72
C TRP A 299 19.94 -19.76 9.57
N THR A 300 19.85 -18.81 10.51
CA THR A 300 18.75 -18.75 11.49
C THR A 300 17.67 -17.75 11.09
N ALA A 301 16.40 -18.07 11.32
CA ALA A 301 15.31 -17.11 11.34
C ALA A 301 14.86 -16.92 12.80
N TYR A 302 14.67 -15.67 13.23
CA TYR A 302 14.30 -15.35 14.60
C TYR A 302 12.79 -15.40 14.81
N SER A 303 12.40 -15.78 16.03
CA SER A 303 11.01 -15.92 16.44
C SER A 303 10.30 -14.57 16.56
N LEU A 304 8.97 -14.62 16.62
CA LEU A 304 8.08 -13.45 16.70
C LEU A 304 7.24 -13.46 17.97
N ASP A 305 7.53 -14.36 18.92
CA ASP A 305 6.95 -14.38 20.26
C ASP A 305 7.49 -13.23 21.12
N LYS A 306 8.70 -12.76 20.83
CA LYS A 306 9.30 -11.53 21.36
C LYS A 306 9.80 -10.65 20.21
N ILE A 307 9.70 -9.34 20.38
CA ILE A 307 10.20 -8.37 19.41
C ILE A 307 11.00 -7.28 20.12
N HIS A 308 12.01 -6.76 19.44
CA HIS A 308 12.79 -5.63 19.93
C HIS A 308 12.10 -4.32 19.54
N ALA A 309 12.06 -3.37 20.47
CA ALA A 309 11.53 -2.04 20.23
C ALA A 309 12.54 -0.98 20.68
N TYR A 310 12.87 -0.03 19.80
CA TYR A 310 13.73 1.10 20.13
C TYR A 310 12.88 2.29 20.53
N ASN A 311 13.01 2.72 21.79
CA ASN A 311 12.34 3.91 22.31
C ASN A 311 13.12 5.17 21.92
N LEU A 312 12.46 6.03 21.13
CA LEU A 312 13.06 7.25 20.58
C LEU A 312 13.24 8.35 21.63
N GLU A 313 12.49 8.31 22.73
CA GLU A 313 12.57 9.28 23.82
C GLU A 313 13.70 8.93 24.78
N THR A 314 13.74 7.68 25.26
CA THR A 314 14.74 7.23 26.24
C THR A 314 16.06 6.82 25.59
N ASN A 315 16.08 6.67 24.25
CA ASN A 315 17.24 6.22 23.49
C ASN A 315 17.70 4.83 23.98
N THR A 316 16.75 3.92 24.18
CA THR A 316 16.99 2.55 24.66
C THR A 316 16.21 1.51 23.87
N TRP A 317 16.77 0.32 23.72
CA TRP A 317 16.09 -0.90 23.33
C TRP A 317 15.29 -1.49 24.48
N GLU A 318 14.13 -2.04 24.14
CA GLU A 318 13.20 -2.76 25.00
C GLU A 318 12.90 -4.11 24.32
N GLU A 319 12.86 -5.21 25.08
CA GLU A 319 12.31 -6.49 24.60
C GLU A 319 10.82 -6.56 24.96
N ILE A 320 9.97 -6.72 23.96
CA ILE A 320 8.52 -6.78 24.13
C ILE A 320 8.04 -8.19 23.84
N ALA A 321 7.48 -8.84 24.87
CA ALA A 321 6.75 -10.08 24.70
C ALA A 321 5.43 -9.84 23.95
N THR A 322 5.24 -10.53 22.84
CA THR A 322 3.98 -10.52 22.07
C THR A 322 3.02 -11.58 22.59
N LYS A 323 1.76 -11.46 22.21
CA LYS A 323 0.69 -12.39 22.58
C LYS A 323 0.31 -13.26 21.38
N PRO A 324 0.16 -14.58 21.57
CA PRO A 324 -0.13 -15.51 20.49
C PRO A 324 -1.57 -15.39 20.01
N HIS A 325 -1.86 -15.72 18.75
CA HIS A 325 -3.24 -15.91 18.33
C HIS A 325 -3.86 -17.09 19.11
N GLU A 326 -5.05 -16.89 19.67
CA GLU A 326 -5.75 -17.81 20.58
C GLU A 326 -5.71 -19.30 20.18
N LYS A 327 -5.91 -19.60 18.88
CA LYS A 327 -6.00 -20.99 18.38
C LYS A 327 -4.73 -21.57 17.76
N VAL A 328 -3.84 -20.75 17.21
CA VAL A 328 -2.75 -21.22 16.33
C VAL A 328 -1.37 -20.76 16.77
N GLY A 329 -1.27 -20.05 17.91
CA GLY A 329 0.00 -19.62 18.45
C GLY A 329 0.58 -18.40 17.74
N PHE A 330 1.91 -18.36 17.65
CA PHE A 330 2.67 -17.29 17.03
C PHE A 330 2.87 -17.53 15.52
N PRO A 331 3.13 -16.47 14.73
CA PRO A 331 3.68 -16.66 13.41
C PRO A 331 5.02 -17.43 13.49
N ALA A 332 5.25 -18.33 12.54
CA ALA A 332 6.56 -18.97 12.40
C ALA A 332 7.66 -17.91 12.23
N ALA A 333 8.84 -18.20 12.80
CA ALA A 333 10.07 -17.45 12.59
C ALA A 333 10.32 -17.25 11.09
N ARG A 334 10.73 -16.06 10.67
CA ARG A 334 10.83 -15.75 9.24
C ARG A 334 11.78 -14.61 8.90
N ARG A 335 12.47 -14.77 7.78
CA ARG A 335 13.25 -13.73 7.09
C ARG A 335 12.71 -13.52 5.67
N CYS A 336 13.07 -12.40 5.06
CA CYS A 336 12.72 -12.07 3.67
C CYS A 336 11.20 -12.04 3.41
N HIS A 337 10.42 -11.77 4.47
CA HIS A 337 9.00 -11.52 4.42
C HIS A 337 8.76 -10.04 4.12
N SER A 338 7.51 -9.66 3.83
CA SER A 338 7.14 -8.25 3.75
C SER A 338 6.26 -7.85 4.92
N CYS A 339 6.41 -6.59 5.34
CA CYS A 339 5.54 -5.95 6.32
C CYS A 339 4.90 -4.69 5.73
N VAL A 340 3.62 -4.49 6.02
CA VAL A 340 2.94 -3.21 5.77
C VAL A 340 2.20 -2.76 7.01
N GLN A 341 2.15 -1.46 7.25
CA GLN A 341 1.53 -0.90 8.44
C GLN A 341 0.32 -0.01 8.08
N ILE A 342 -0.79 -0.20 8.80
CA ILE A 342 -1.95 0.69 8.76
C ILE A 342 -2.24 1.10 10.21
N LYS A 343 -1.93 2.36 10.55
CA LYS A 343 -2.07 2.87 11.93
C LYS A 343 -1.31 1.93 12.89
N ASN A 344 -1.98 1.33 13.87
CA ASN A 344 -1.38 0.44 14.85
C ASN A 344 -1.32 -1.03 14.41
N ASP A 345 -1.91 -1.38 13.27
CA ASP A 345 -1.93 -2.76 12.78
C ASP A 345 -0.80 -2.96 11.77
N VAL A 346 0.11 -3.88 12.07
CA VAL A 346 1.18 -4.31 11.17
C VAL A 346 0.82 -5.66 10.58
N PHE A 347 0.92 -5.79 9.27
CA PHE A 347 0.60 -7.01 8.55
C PHE A 347 1.88 -7.62 8.00
N VAL A 348 2.10 -8.90 8.29
CA VAL A 348 3.26 -9.68 7.87
C VAL A 348 2.79 -10.75 6.91
N CYS A 349 3.43 -10.88 5.75
CA CYS A 349 3.11 -11.92 4.78
C CYS A 349 4.35 -12.57 4.17
N GLY A 350 4.19 -13.87 3.90
CA GLY A 350 5.20 -14.71 3.27
C GLY A 350 6.52 -14.80 4.04
N GLY A 351 7.62 -14.97 3.29
CA GLY A 351 8.98 -15.14 3.82
C GLY A 351 9.43 -16.60 3.85
N TYR A 352 10.58 -16.83 4.48
CA TYR A 352 11.20 -18.14 4.60
C TYR A 352 11.65 -18.37 6.05
N ASN A 353 11.35 -19.56 6.59
CA ASN A 353 11.70 -19.92 7.97
C ASN A 353 13.00 -20.74 8.09
N GLY A 354 13.63 -21.11 6.98
CA GLY A 354 14.77 -22.05 6.97
C GLY A 354 14.44 -23.39 6.32
N GLU A 355 13.15 -23.73 6.17
CA GLU A 355 12.68 -25.00 5.63
C GLU A 355 11.67 -24.81 4.48
N VAL A 356 10.69 -23.92 4.66
CA VAL A 356 9.57 -23.73 3.73
C VAL A 356 9.34 -22.25 3.42
N ILE A 357 8.91 -21.98 2.19
CA ILE A 357 8.39 -20.66 1.81
C ILE A 357 6.99 -20.51 2.40
N LEU A 358 6.82 -19.48 3.22
CA LEU A 358 5.56 -19.19 3.91
C LEU A 358 4.61 -18.46 2.95
N GLY A 359 3.31 -18.72 3.09
CA GLY A 359 2.25 -18.04 2.36
C GLY A 359 1.14 -17.51 3.27
N ASP A 360 1.35 -17.55 4.59
CA ASP A 360 0.38 -17.06 5.57
C ASP A 360 0.43 -15.53 5.69
N VAL A 361 -0.65 -14.97 6.25
CA VAL A 361 -0.76 -13.55 6.55
C VAL A 361 -1.14 -13.36 8.01
N TRP A 362 -0.33 -12.58 8.72
CA TRP A 362 -0.51 -12.27 10.13
C TRP A 362 -0.71 -10.78 10.33
N LYS A 363 -1.37 -10.44 11.44
CA LYS A 363 -1.55 -9.07 11.91
C LYS A 363 -1.04 -8.96 13.34
N LEU A 364 -0.15 -8.01 13.61
CA LEU A 364 0.24 -7.60 14.96
C LEU A 364 -0.40 -6.24 15.25
N ASN A 365 -1.06 -6.11 16.40
CA ASN A 365 -1.51 -4.82 16.89
C ASN A 365 -0.47 -4.22 17.85
N LEU A 366 0.13 -3.08 17.51
CA LEU A 366 1.22 -2.45 18.26
C LEU A 366 0.82 -1.88 19.63
N GLN A 367 -0.48 -1.76 19.94
CA GLN A 367 -0.93 -1.31 21.26
C GLN A 367 -1.08 -2.47 22.25
N THR A 368 -1.51 -3.63 21.75
CA THR A 368 -1.81 -4.81 22.58
C THR A 368 -0.75 -5.90 22.47
N PHE A 369 0.13 -5.79 21.47
CA PHE A 369 1.09 -6.77 21.00
C PHE A 369 0.46 -8.14 20.66
N GLN A 370 -0.81 -8.12 20.26
CA GLN A 370 -1.57 -9.33 19.93
C GLN A 370 -1.40 -9.72 18.46
N TRP A 371 -0.93 -10.95 18.24
CA TRP A 371 -0.93 -11.57 16.92
C TRP A 371 -2.29 -12.14 16.55
N VAL A 372 -2.70 -11.94 15.30
CA VAL A 372 -3.87 -12.56 14.71
C VAL A 372 -3.53 -13.11 13.32
N LYS A 373 -3.64 -14.43 13.12
CA LYS A 373 -3.57 -15.04 11.79
C LYS A 373 -4.83 -14.67 11.00
N LEU A 374 -4.67 -14.07 9.83
CA LEU A 374 -5.80 -13.78 8.96
C LEU A 374 -6.25 -15.06 8.23
N PRO A 375 -7.56 -15.21 7.94
CA PRO A 375 -8.09 -16.32 7.15
C PRO A 375 -7.84 -16.08 5.64
N ALA A 376 -6.58 -15.82 5.29
CA ALA A 376 -6.12 -15.59 3.93
C ALA A 376 -4.71 -16.18 3.78
N ALA A 377 -4.48 -16.89 2.69
CA ALA A 377 -3.18 -17.39 2.29
C ALA A 377 -2.84 -16.80 0.92
N MET A 378 -1.59 -16.41 0.74
CA MET A 378 -1.06 -15.96 -0.55
C MET A 378 -1.30 -17.06 -1.60
N PRO A 379 -1.81 -16.71 -2.80
CA PRO A 379 -2.03 -17.69 -3.86
C PRO A 379 -0.73 -18.40 -4.28
N GLU A 380 0.38 -17.68 -4.16
CA GLU A 380 1.73 -18.16 -4.44
C GLU A 380 2.61 -17.75 -3.25
N PRO A 381 3.03 -18.69 -2.38
CA PRO A 381 4.00 -18.43 -1.32
C PRO A 381 5.31 -17.90 -1.89
N VAL A 382 5.83 -16.82 -1.32
CA VAL A 382 7.06 -16.16 -1.81
C VAL A 382 7.92 -15.61 -0.68
N TYR A 383 9.22 -15.55 -0.92
CA TYR A 383 10.20 -14.80 -0.12
C TYR A 383 11.04 -13.89 -1.02
N PHE A 384 11.70 -12.88 -0.44
CA PHE A 384 12.33 -11.78 -1.20
C PHE A 384 11.39 -11.04 -2.15
N HIS A 385 10.08 -11.11 -1.88
CA HIS A 385 9.06 -10.30 -2.51
C HIS A 385 8.99 -8.92 -1.83
N CYS A 386 8.16 -8.03 -2.35
CA CYS A 386 7.83 -6.79 -1.67
C CYS A 386 6.31 -6.62 -1.56
N ALA A 387 5.86 -6.07 -0.43
CA ALA A 387 4.51 -5.59 -0.24
C ALA A 387 4.48 -4.07 -0.03
N ALA A 388 3.45 -3.42 -0.56
CA ALA A 388 3.14 -2.02 -0.29
C ALA A 388 1.65 -1.86 -0.02
N VAL A 389 1.28 -0.89 0.83
CA VAL A 389 -0.12 -0.62 1.17
C VAL A 389 -0.52 0.79 0.73
N THR A 390 -1.67 0.91 0.09
CA THR A 390 -2.23 2.22 -0.26
C THR A 390 -2.76 2.93 0.99
N PRO A 391 -2.91 4.27 0.97
CA PRO A 391 -3.57 5.01 2.06
C PRO A 391 -4.99 4.51 2.36
N ALA A 392 -5.69 3.96 1.36
CA ALA A 392 -7.01 3.34 1.53
C ALA A 392 -6.98 1.96 2.19
N GLY A 393 -5.80 1.37 2.40
CA GLY A 393 -5.61 0.07 3.05
C GLY A 393 -5.73 -1.13 2.11
N CYS A 394 -5.48 -0.95 0.81
CA CYS A 394 -5.27 -2.06 -0.12
C CYS A 394 -3.79 -2.42 -0.15
N MET A 395 -3.45 -3.65 0.22
CA MET A 395 -2.10 -4.17 0.08
C MET A 395 -1.89 -4.75 -1.31
N TYR A 396 -0.73 -4.50 -1.89
CA TYR A 396 -0.22 -5.10 -3.11
C TYR A 396 1.06 -5.87 -2.79
N VAL A 397 1.20 -7.06 -3.36
CA VAL A 397 2.41 -7.89 -3.25
C VAL A 397 2.92 -8.20 -4.63
N HIS A 398 4.22 -7.97 -4.84
CA HIS A 398 4.88 -8.15 -6.12
C HIS A 398 6.15 -9.00 -6.00
N GLY A 399 6.31 -9.88 -6.99
CA GLY A 399 7.52 -10.65 -7.24
C GLY A 399 7.96 -11.59 -6.12
N GLY A 400 9.26 -11.88 -6.06
CA GLY A 400 9.87 -12.81 -5.12
C GLY A 400 10.29 -14.14 -5.76
N VAL A 401 10.85 -15.01 -4.92
CA VAL A 401 11.24 -16.38 -5.27
C VAL A 401 10.14 -17.33 -4.79
N VAL A 402 9.70 -18.22 -5.68
CA VAL A 402 8.58 -19.16 -5.49
C VAL A 402 9.06 -20.60 -5.30
N ASN A 403 10.26 -20.92 -5.78
CA ASN A 403 10.88 -22.23 -5.65
C ASN A 403 12.39 -22.06 -5.43
N ILE A 404 12.89 -22.59 -4.32
CA ILE A 404 14.30 -22.48 -3.92
C ILE A 404 15.18 -23.37 -4.80
N HIS A 405 14.74 -24.59 -5.11
CA HIS A 405 15.53 -25.58 -5.83
C HIS A 405 15.71 -25.22 -7.31
N GLU A 406 14.66 -24.68 -7.92
CA GLU A 406 14.68 -24.23 -9.32
C GLU A 406 15.16 -22.78 -9.47
N ASN A 407 15.51 -22.09 -8.36
CA ASN A 407 15.80 -20.65 -8.35
C ASN A 407 14.70 -19.81 -9.04
N LYS A 408 13.44 -20.27 -8.99
CA LYS A 408 12.35 -19.70 -9.79
C LYS A 408 11.80 -18.43 -9.14
N ARG A 409 11.69 -17.37 -9.94
CA ARG A 409 11.09 -16.08 -9.54
C ARG A 409 9.74 -15.86 -10.21
N THR A 410 8.94 -14.98 -9.61
CA THR A 410 7.66 -14.52 -10.16
C THR A 410 7.70 -13.02 -10.43
N GLY A 411 6.94 -12.57 -11.43
CA GLY A 411 6.62 -11.15 -11.69
C GLY A 411 5.15 -10.85 -11.37
N SER A 412 4.46 -11.78 -10.70
CA SER A 412 3.03 -11.65 -10.42
C SER A 412 2.76 -10.50 -9.46
N LEU A 413 1.64 -9.81 -9.69
CA LEU A 413 1.10 -8.79 -8.80
C LEU A 413 -0.22 -9.30 -8.20
N PHE A 414 -0.33 -9.28 -6.88
CA PHE A 414 -1.55 -9.62 -6.15
C PHE A 414 -2.00 -8.45 -5.30
N LYS A 415 -3.32 -8.28 -5.15
CA LYS A 415 -3.91 -7.32 -4.20
C LYS A 415 -4.82 -7.97 -3.18
N MET A 416 -4.87 -7.41 -1.97
CA MET A 416 -5.82 -7.76 -0.93
C MET A 416 -6.19 -6.54 -0.09
N TRP A 417 -7.48 -6.35 0.17
CA TRP A 417 -7.95 -5.31 1.09
C TRP A 417 -7.71 -5.73 2.54
N LEU A 418 -6.95 -4.92 3.28
CA LEU A 418 -6.64 -5.14 4.70
C LEU A 418 -7.63 -4.47 5.65
N VAL A 419 -8.39 -3.51 5.14
CA VAL A 419 -9.51 -2.83 5.81
C VAL A 419 -10.70 -2.79 4.87
N VAL A 420 -11.87 -2.49 5.41
CA VAL A 420 -13.06 -2.29 4.57
C VAL A 420 -12.82 -1.06 3.68
N PRO A 421 -12.90 -1.18 2.35
CA PRO A 421 -12.73 -0.03 1.47
C PRO A 421 -13.84 1.00 1.71
N SER A 422 -13.52 2.28 1.56
CA SER A 422 -14.54 3.33 1.65
C SER A 422 -15.55 3.21 0.50
N LEU A 423 -16.73 3.82 0.67
CA LEU A 423 -17.73 3.87 -0.41
C LEU A 423 -17.16 4.54 -1.67
N LEU A 424 -16.26 5.52 -1.51
CA LEU A 424 -15.54 6.16 -2.61
C LEU A 424 -14.70 5.13 -3.38
N GLU A 425 -13.89 4.33 -2.69
CA GLU A 425 -13.04 3.31 -3.35
C GLU A 425 -13.88 2.24 -4.06
N LEU A 426 -14.95 1.77 -3.42
CA LEU A 426 -15.86 0.79 -4.05
C LEU A 426 -16.55 1.38 -5.29
N SER A 427 -17.03 2.62 -5.21
CA SER A 427 -17.68 3.29 -6.33
C SER A 427 -16.70 3.58 -7.45
N TRP A 428 -15.46 3.95 -7.11
CA TRP A 428 -14.39 4.22 -8.07
C TRP A 428 -13.97 2.96 -8.84
N GLU A 429 -13.72 1.84 -8.13
CA GLU A 429 -13.44 0.55 -8.78
C GLU A 429 -14.58 0.14 -9.73
N LYS A 430 -15.84 0.35 -9.33
CA LYS A 430 -16.99 0.05 -10.18
C LYS A 430 -17.12 0.98 -11.39
N LEU A 431 -16.92 2.28 -11.20
CA LEU A 431 -16.96 3.25 -12.28
C LEU A 431 -15.93 2.91 -13.36
N LEU A 432 -14.69 2.63 -12.97
CA LEU A 432 -13.62 2.25 -13.89
C LEU A 432 -13.91 0.95 -14.63
N GLY A 433 -14.51 -0.03 -13.94
CA GLY A 433 -14.94 -1.28 -14.56
C GLY A 433 -16.06 -1.11 -15.60
N TYR A 434 -17.01 -0.20 -15.37
CA TYR A 434 -18.08 0.08 -16.33
C TYR A 434 -17.64 1.00 -17.48
N PHE A 435 -16.68 1.90 -17.22
CA PHE A 435 -16.23 2.90 -18.18
C PHE A 435 -14.70 2.84 -18.39
N PRO A 436 -14.18 1.77 -19.01
CA PRO A 436 -12.73 1.59 -19.18
C PRO A 436 -12.09 2.68 -20.05
N ARG A 437 -12.87 3.32 -20.94
CA ARG A 437 -12.40 4.46 -21.77
C ARG A 437 -12.26 5.77 -21.00
N LEU A 438 -12.63 5.82 -19.73
CA LEU A 438 -12.47 7.02 -18.92
C LEU A 438 -11.00 7.47 -18.87
N ALA A 439 -10.06 6.52 -18.87
CA ALA A 439 -8.63 6.79 -18.91
C ALA A 439 -8.16 7.52 -20.19
N THR A 440 -8.86 7.36 -21.31
CA THR A 440 -8.46 7.97 -22.60
C THR A 440 -8.91 9.43 -22.73
N LEU A 441 -9.84 9.89 -21.90
CA LEU A 441 -10.34 11.26 -21.95
C LEU A 441 -9.31 12.27 -21.43
N SER A 442 -9.33 13.49 -21.93
CA SER A 442 -8.45 14.56 -21.46
C SER A 442 -8.82 15.01 -20.03
N ARG A 443 -7.89 15.68 -19.34
CA ARG A 443 -8.14 16.25 -18.00
C ARG A 443 -9.37 17.16 -18.00
N ALA A 444 -9.51 18.02 -19.01
CA ALA A 444 -10.64 18.94 -19.15
C ALA A 444 -11.98 18.19 -19.35
N GLN A 445 -11.99 17.15 -20.19
CA GLN A 445 -13.17 16.32 -20.40
C GLN A 445 -13.60 15.62 -19.10
N LEU A 446 -12.65 15.07 -18.35
CA LEU A 446 -12.94 14.39 -17.08
C LEU A 446 -13.53 15.34 -16.03
N LEU A 447 -12.97 16.56 -15.92
CA LEU A 447 -13.51 17.60 -15.05
C LEU A 447 -14.91 18.03 -15.49
N HIS A 448 -15.15 18.17 -16.79
CA HIS A 448 -16.46 18.50 -17.34
C HIS A 448 -17.52 17.41 -17.06
N LEU A 449 -17.09 16.14 -16.99
CA LEU A 449 -17.93 15.01 -16.56
C LEU A 449 -18.22 15.02 -15.04
N GLY A 450 -17.67 15.96 -14.29
CA GLY A 450 -17.89 16.11 -12.85
C GLY A 450 -16.95 15.30 -11.96
N LEU A 451 -15.86 14.73 -12.52
CA LEU A 451 -14.83 14.12 -11.68
C LEU A 451 -14.06 15.18 -10.92
N THR A 452 -13.75 14.91 -9.65
CA THR A 452 -12.92 15.80 -8.84
C THR A 452 -11.47 15.74 -9.30
N GLN A 453 -10.73 16.82 -9.05
CA GLN A 453 -9.30 16.92 -9.38
C GLN A 453 -8.49 15.71 -8.89
N GLY A 454 -8.73 15.26 -7.65
CA GLY A 454 -8.04 14.11 -7.07
C GLY A 454 -8.34 12.78 -7.78
N LEU A 455 -9.58 12.56 -8.25
CA LEU A 455 -9.91 11.36 -9.04
C LEU A 455 -9.30 11.43 -10.44
N VAL A 456 -9.24 12.62 -11.03
CA VAL A 456 -8.58 12.83 -12.32
C VAL A 456 -7.08 12.57 -12.21
N GLU A 457 -6.43 12.98 -11.12
CA GLU A 457 -5.02 12.69 -10.86
C GLU A 457 -4.74 11.20 -10.68
N ARG A 458 -5.66 10.44 -10.06
CA ARG A 458 -5.51 8.98 -9.95
C ARG A 458 -5.53 8.26 -11.30
N LEU A 459 -6.14 8.86 -12.32
CA LEU A 459 -6.21 8.32 -13.68
C LEU A 459 -5.01 8.69 -14.57
N LYS A 460 -4.22 9.71 -14.23
CA LYS A 460 -3.28 10.36 -15.16
C LYS A 460 -1.81 10.19 -14.81
#